data_AF-A0A948SS54-F1
#
_entry.id   AF-A0A948SS54-F1
#
_cell.length_a   1.000
_cell.length_b   1.000
_cell.length_c   1.000
_cell.angle_alpha   90.00
_cell.angle_beta   90.00
_cell.angle_gamma   90.00
#
_symmetry.space_group_name_H-M   'P 1'
#
loop_
_entity.id
_entity.type
_entity.pdbx_description
1 polymer ?
#
loop_
_entity_poly.entity_id
_entity_poly.type
_entity_poly.pdbx_seq_one_letter_code
_entity_poly.pdbx_strand_id
1 'polypeptide(L)'
;TSVAMGHEIAVTPIQMVRAFSAFARDDGTMVQPRLVMPRGGGEHGVDRTGASAQVIDPKVLAVARDAMLGVVEEGTARKAQSAHYRMFGKTGTAELSVPGQRGYDRDRYVASFIAAAPATNPRLVVLCVIDDPDKRKGHFGGSIAGPVVRDVVDDALQYLGVPYDQAEDKAGTPKVARSR
;
A
#
# COMPACT_ATOMS: atom_id res chain seq x y z
N THR A 1 -10.82 -20.90 7.63
CA THR A 1 -10.62 -19.44 7.75
C THR A 1 -9.81 -18.95 6.57
N SER A 2 -10.39 -18.91 5.36
CA SER A 2 -9.66 -18.55 4.13
C SER A 2 -9.77 -17.04 3.83
N VAL A 3 -10.87 -16.42 4.24
CA VAL A 3 -11.17 -14.98 4.04
C VAL A 3 -10.11 -14.06 4.66
N ALA A 4 -9.61 -14.37 5.86
CA ALA A 4 -8.58 -13.58 6.54
C ALA A 4 -7.24 -13.53 5.76
N MET A 5 -7.00 -14.53 4.90
CA MET A 5 -5.82 -14.61 4.02
C MET A 5 -6.12 -14.10 2.61
N GLY A 6 -7.28 -13.46 2.38
CA GLY A 6 -7.68 -12.91 1.09
C GLY A 6 -8.19 -13.92 0.07
N HIS A 7 -8.52 -15.16 0.49
CA HIS A 7 -9.14 -16.16 -0.36
C HIS A 7 -10.67 -16.16 -0.18
N GLU A 8 -11.43 -16.61 -1.19
CA GLU A 8 -12.90 -16.73 -1.16
C GLU A 8 -13.67 -15.39 -1.14
N ILE A 9 -12.99 -14.25 -1.26
CA ILE A 9 -13.60 -12.93 -1.42
C ILE A 9 -12.97 -12.20 -2.61
N ALA A 10 -13.80 -11.59 -3.45
CA ALA A 10 -13.36 -10.75 -4.56
C ALA A 10 -13.60 -9.28 -4.19
N VAL A 11 -12.58 -8.44 -4.38
CA VAL A 11 -12.65 -6.99 -4.19
C VAL A 11 -12.07 -6.27 -5.38
N THR A 12 -12.65 -5.13 -5.73
CA THR A 12 -12.13 -4.27 -6.79
C THR A 12 -10.90 -3.49 -6.31
N PRO A 13 -9.97 -3.09 -7.22
CA PRO A 13 -8.83 -2.26 -6.84
C PRO A 13 -9.21 -0.98 -6.10
N ILE A 14 -10.32 -0.33 -6.50
CA ILE A 14 -10.77 0.90 -5.85
C ILE A 14 -11.32 0.66 -4.44
N GLN A 15 -11.96 -0.49 -4.18
CA GLN A 15 -12.37 -0.88 -2.83
C GLN A 15 -11.15 -1.18 -1.95
N MET A 16 -10.12 -1.82 -2.50
CA MET A 16 -8.88 -2.09 -1.78
C MET A 16 -8.15 -0.79 -1.39
N VAL A 17 -7.99 0.14 -2.34
CA VAL A 17 -7.37 1.45 -2.08
C VAL A 17 -8.19 2.25 -1.07
N ARG A 18 -9.52 2.22 -1.18
CA ARG A 18 -10.42 2.87 -0.22
C ARG A 18 -10.21 2.31 1.19
N ALA A 19 -10.20 0.99 1.36
CA ALA A 19 -9.96 0.38 2.66
C ALA A 19 -8.57 0.74 3.20
N PHE A 20 -7.54 0.71 2.33
CA PHE A 20 -6.18 1.02 2.73
C PHE A 20 -5.99 2.51 3.09
N SER A 21 -6.82 3.41 2.58
CA SER A 21 -6.77 4.83 2.94
C SER A 21 -6.97 5.08 4.43
N ALA A 22 -7.71 4.20 5.13
CA ALA A 22 -7.85 4.29 6.58
C ALA A 22 -6.50 4.16 7.29
N PHE A 23 -5.59 3.33 6.76
CA PHE A 23 -4.23 3.22 7.29
C PHE A 23 -3.38 4.44 6.96
N ALA A 24 -3.71 5.20 5.93
CA ALA A 24 -2.96 6.39 5.52
C ALA A 24 -3.36 7.67 6.28
N ARG A 25 -4.35 7.62 7.20
CA ARG A 25 -4.84 8.79 7.95
C ARG A 25 -4.72 8.56 9.44
N ASP A 26 -4.26 9.57 10.18
CA ASP A 26 -3.94 9.42 11.61
C ASP A 26 -5.15 9.14 12.49
N ASP A 27 -6.34 9.54 12.03
CA ASP A 27 -7.61 9.29 12.71
C ASP A 27 -8.26 7.95 12.33
N GLY A 28 -7.65 7.16 11.42
CA GLY A 28 -8.21 5.88 10.97
C GLY A 28 -9.48 6.02 10.12
N THR A 29 -9.71 7.19 9.51
CA THR A 29 -10.90 7.44 8.68
C THR A 29 -10.79 6.84 7.28
N MET A 30 -11.83 6.12 6.85
CA MET A 30 -11.96 5.66 5.49
C MET A 30 -12.73 6.69 4.66
N VAL A 31 -12.11 7.19 3.59
CA VAL A 31 -12.73 8.21 2.74
C VAL A 31 -13.55 7.59 1.60
N GLN A 32 -14.40 8.39 0.96
CA GLN A 32 -15.02 8.00 -0.30
C GLN A 32 -14.13 8.49 -1.46
N PRO A 33 -13.61 7.58 -2.31
CA PRO A 33 -12.83 8.00 -3.47
C PRO A 33 -13.72 8.75 -4.47
N ARG A 34 -13.16 9.81 -5.07
CA ARG A 34 -13.85 10.64 -6.08
C ARG A 34 -12.93 10.84 -7.27
N LEU A 35 -13.51 10.74 -8.47
CA LEU A 35 -12.80 11.04 -9.74
C LEU A 35 -13.11 12.45 -10.25
N VAL A 36 -14.24 13.02 -9.85
CA VAL A 36 -14.66 14.36 -10.26
C VAL A 36 -14.34 15.36 -9.15
N MET A 37 -13.69 16.45 -9.52
CA MET A 37 -13.52 17.60 -8.64
C MET A 37 -14.86 18.36 -8.53
N PRO A 38 -15.14 19.01 -7.39
CA PRO A 38 -16.27 19.92 -7.27
C PRO A 38 -16.24 20.96 -8.38
N ARG A 39 -17.35 21.13 -9.10
CA ARG A 39 -17.51 22.25 -10.03
C ARG A 39 -17.92 23.49 -9.24
N GLY A 40 -17.04 24.49 -9.23
CA GLY A 40 -17.21 25.73 -8.45
C GLY A 40 -16.56 25.58 -7.07
N GLY A 41 -15.64 26.49 -6.73
CA GLY A 41 -14.75 26.44 -5.55
C GLY A 41 -15.43 26.60 -4.19
N GLY A 42 -16.66 26.12 -4.02
CA GLY A 42 -17.31 25.97 -2.72
C GLY A 42 -17.29 24.50 -2.28
N GLU A 43 -17.03 24.27 -0.99
CA GLU A 43 -17.05 22.96 -0.33
C GLU A 43 -18.42 22.22 -0.40
N HIS A 44 -19.41 22.79 -1.07
CA HIS A 44 -20.81 22.37 -1.08
C HIS A 44 -21.29 21.73 -2.39
N GLY A 45 -20.41 21.49 -3.37
CA GLY A 45 -20.82 21.04 -4.71
C GLY A 45 -20.78 19.54 -4.96
N VAL A 46 -20.34 18.70 -4.02
CA VAL A 46 -20.26 17.25 -4.26
C VAL A 46 -20.98 16.51 -3.15
N ASP A 47 -21.98 15.75 -3.57
CA ASP A 47 -22.77 14.85 -2.76
C ASP A 47 -21.89 14.10 -1.72
N ARG A 48 -22.09 14.42 -0.43
CA ARG A 48 -21.35 13.84 0.71
C ARG A 48 -21.86 12.44 1.08
N THR A 49 -22.64 11.80 0.20
CA THR A 49 -23.28 10.48 0.40
C THR A 49 -22.33 9.34 0.74
N GLY A 50 -21.03 9.47 0.47
CA GLY A 50 -20.01 8.62 1.08
C GLY A 50 -19.47 9.25 2.37
N ALA A 51 -20.15 9.04 3.50
CA ALA A 51 -19.67 9.51 4.79
C ALA A 51 -18.27 8.92 5.05
N SER A 52 -17.29 9.81 5.25
CA SER A 52 -16.00 9.37 5.79
C SER A 52 -16.24 8.95 7.23
N ALA A 53 -15.87 7.73 7.58
CA ALA A 53 -16.10 7.16 8.90
C ALA A 53 -14.78 6.69 9.49
N GLN A 54 -14.60 6.87 10.79
CA GLN A 54 -13.51 6.24 11.52
C GLN A 54 -13.79 4.73 11.58
N VAL A 55 -12.88 3.94 11.01
CA VAL A 55 -13.02 2.47 10.97
C VAL A 55 -11.90 1.75 11.72
N ILE A 56 -10.85 2.47 12.13
CA ILE A 56 -9.74 1.95 12.92
C ILE A 56 -9.47 2.92 14.08
N ASP A 57 -9.29 2.38 15.29
CA ASP A 57 -8.82 3.16 16.43
C ASP A 57 -7.37 3.62 16.19
N PRO A 58 -7.01 4.89 16.45
CA PRO A 58 -5.65 5.41 16.24
C PRO A 58 -4.54 4.61 16.93
N LYS A 59 -4.81 3.98 18.08
CA LYS A 59 -3.83 3.12 18.77
C LYS A 59 -3.57 1.84 18.01
N VAL A 60 -4.61 1.22 17.47
CA VAL A 60 -4.49 0.01 16.64
C VAL A 60 -3.81 0.33 15.31
N LEU A 61 -4.14 1.49 14.75
CA LEU A 61 -3.53 2.01 13.53
C LEU A 61 -2.00 2.12 13.64
N ALA A 62 -1.49 2.68 14.74
CA ALA A 62 -0.06 2.83 14.95
C ALA A 62 0.67 1.48 14.92
N VAL A 63 0.12 0.47 15.62
CA VAL A 63 0.67 -0.90 15.62
C VAL A 63 0.61 -1.53 14.22
N ALA A 64 -0.49 -1.34 13.50
CA ALA A 64 -0.64 -1.90 12.15
C ALA A 64 0.33 -1.25 11.14
N ARG A 65 0.55 0.06 11.23
CA ARG A 65 1.53 0.78 10.40
C ARG A 65 2.94 0.27 10.65
N ASP A 66 3.33 0.11 11.90
CA ASP A 66 4.65 -0.40 12.28
C ASP A 66 4.88 -1.81 11.73
N ALA A 67 3.91 -2.70 11.88
CA ALA A 67 3.98 -4.04 11.29
C ALA A 67 4.10 -4.00 9.75
N MET A 68 3.40 -3.08 9.08
CA MET A 68 3.48 -2.90 7.63
C MET A 68 4.76 -2.19 7.16
N LEU A 69 5.42 -1.39 8.00
CA LEU A 69 6.76 -0.88 7.73
C LEU A 69 7.75 -2.04 7.67
N GLY A 70 7.69 -2.95 8.65
CA GLY A 70 8.52 -4.15 8.67
C GLY A 70 8.39 -5.02 7.41
N VAL A 71 7.22 -5.04 6.75
CA VAL A 71 7.03 -5.75 5.47
C VAL A 71 7.93 -5.21 4.36
N VAL A 72 8.12 -3.88 4.31
CA VAL A 72 8.94 -3.20 3.31
C VAL A 72 10.41 -3.19 3.73
N GLU A 73 10.70 -2.95 5.01
CA GLU A 73 12.07 -2.79 5.50
C GLU A 73 12.81 -4.14 5.58
N GLU A 74 12.15 -5.17 6.09
CA GLU A 74 12.78 -6.45 6.41
C GLU A 74 12.01 -7.65 5.85
N GLY A 75 10.81 -7.45 5.33
CA GLY A 75 9.89 -8.53 4.97
C GLY A 75 9.83 -8.89 3.49
N THR A 76 8.62 -9.21 3.04
CA THR A 76 8.35 -9.72 1.69
C THR A 76 8.34 -8.64 0.60
N ALA A 77 8.39 -7.36 0.97
CA ALA A 77 8.36 -6.23 0.05
C ALA A 77 9.67 -5.43 0.01
N ARG A 78 10.82 -6.03 0.37
CA ARG A 78 12.14 -5.35 0.32
C ARG A 78 12.45 -4.65 -1.00
N LYS A 79 12.00 -5.20 -2.13
CA LYS A 79 12.20 -4.59 -3.44
C LYS A 79 11.39 -3.29 -3.67
N ALA A 80 10.46 -2.98 -2.78
CA ALA A 80 9.75 -1.72 -2.76
C ALA A 80 10.50 -0.62 -2.00
N GLN A 81 11.63 -0.88 -1.33
CA GLN A 81 12.37 0.17 -0.62
C GLN A 81 12.82 1.28 -1.58
N SER A 82 12.40 2.52 -1.30
CA SER A 82 12.89 3.73 -1.95
C SER A 82 14.18 4.21 -1.28
N ALA A 83 14.96 5.06 -1.93
CA ALA A 83 16.07 5.78 -1.29
C ALA A 83 15.60 7.06 -0.58
N HIS A 84 14.41 7.57 -0.93
CA HIS A 84 13.89 8.88 -0.59
C HIS A 84 12.74 8.82 0.41
N TYR A 85 11.82 7.88 0.23
CA TYR A 85 10.58 7.80 0.99
C TYR A 85 10.41 6.46 1.71
N ARG A 86 10.10 6.51 3.00
CA ARG A 86 9.66 5.33 3.76
C ARG A 86 8.23 5.00 3.36
N MET A 87 7.92 3.71 3.32
CA MET A 87 6.60 3.21 2.94
C MET A 87 6.18 2.08 3.86
N PHE A 88 4.90 2.07 4.22
CA PHE A 88 4.26 0.90 4.81
C PHE A 88 3.28 0.31 3.82
N GLY A 89 3.26 -1.01 3.73
CA GLY A 89 2.45 -1.69 2.74
C GLY A 89 2.35 -3.18 2.95
N LYS A 90 1.60 -3.83 2.07
CA LYS A 90 1.43 -5.27 2.10
C LYS A 90 1.42 -5.89 0.70
N THR A 91 2.09 -7.04 0.62
CA THR A 91 2.11 -7.92 -0.54
C THR A 91 0.84 -8.77 -0.62
N GLY A 92 0.29 -8.93 -1.82
CA GLY A 92 -0.73 -9.90 -2.16
C GLY A 92 -0.24 -10.86 -3.24
N THR A 93 -0.53 -12.14 -3.05
CA THR A 93 -0.37 -13.18 -4.08
C THR A 93 -1.64 -14.02 -4.01
N ALA A 94 -2.42 -14.04 -5.09
CA ALA A 94 -3.66 -14.81 -5.17
C ALA A 94 -3.60 -15.77 -6.36
N GLU A 95 -3.78 -17.07 -6.14
CA GLU A 95 -3.85 -18.05 -7.22
C GLU A 95 -5.15 -17.87 -8.00
N LEU A 96 -5.09 -17.98 -9.34
CA LEU A 96 -6.27 -17.87 -10.19
C LEU A 96 -7.07 -19.16 -10.15
N SER A 97 -8.40 -19.07 -10.20
CA SER A 97 -9.26 -20.24 -10.32
C SER A 97 -9.18 -20.84 -11.73
N VAL A 98 -9.29 -22.17 -11.82
CA VAL A 98 -9.35 -22.86 -13.11
C VAL A 98 -10.74 -22.62 -13.74
N PRO A 99 -10.84 -22.01 -14.94
CA PRO A 99 -12.13 -21.75 -15.57
C PRO A 99 -12.94 -23.05 -15.74
N GLY A 100 -14.18 -23.07 -15.23
CA GLY A 100 -15.09 -24.20 -15.37
C GLY A 100 -14.79 -25.42 -14.48
N GLN A 101 -13.81 -25.34 -13.57
CA GLN A 101 -13.46 -26.44 -12.65
C GLN A 101 -13.34 -25.96 -11.21
N ARG A 102 -13.43 -26.88 -10.26
CA ARG A 102 -13.08 -26.61 -8.85
C ARG A 102 -11.57 -26.67 -8.69
N GLY A 103 -10.98 -25.64 -8.11
CA GLY A 103 -9.56 -25.60 -7.77
C GLY A 103 -8.86 -24.35 -8.28
N TYR A 104 -7.61 -24.19 -7.87
CA TYR A 104 -6.72 -23.10 -8.28
C TYR A 104 -5.71 -23.62 -9.30
N ASP A 105 -5.42 -22.79 -10.28
CA ASP A 105 -4.30 -22.96 -11.19
C ASP A 105 -3.03 -22.56 -10.44
N ARG A 106 -2.26 -23.55 -9.98
CA ARG A 106 -1.00 -23.33 -9.25
C ARG A 106 0.04 -22.59 -10.08
N ASP A 107 -0.16 -22.55 -11.39
CA ASP A 107 0.71 -21.91 -12.34
C ASP A 107 0.26 -20.50 -12.71
N ARG A 108 -0.90 -20.02 -12.25
CA ARG A 108 -1.37 -18.67 -12.58
C ARG A 108 -1.78 -17.93 -11.34
N TYR A 109 -1.28 -16.72 -11.18
CA TYR A 109 -1.52 -15.93 -9.99
C TYR A 109 -1.54 -14.44 -10.30
N VAL A 110 -2.20 -13.69 -9.43
CA VAL A 110 -2.17 -12.24 -9.41
C VAL A 110 -1.13 -11.79 -8.39
N ALA A 111 -0.15 -11.00 -8.85
CA ALA A 111 0.83 -10.34 -8.00
C ALA A 111 0.34 -8.92 -7.67
N SER A 112 0.26 -8.57 -6.39
CA SER A 112 -0.11 -7.22 -5.99
C SER A 112 0.73 -6.68 -4.84
N PHE A 113 0.82 -5.36 -4.81
CA PHE A 113 1.41 -4.63 -3.69
C PHE A 113 0.66 -3.32 -3.49
N ILE A 114 0.23 -3.07 -2.25
CA ILE A 114 -0.39 -1.82 -1.85
C ILE A 114 0.46 -1.15 -0.77
N ALA A 115 0.70 0.15 -0.90
CA ALA A 115 1.49 0.91 0.04
C ALA A 115 0.98 2.35 0.17
N ALA A 116 1.33 2.97 1.29
CA ALA A 116 1.19 4.41 1.50
C ALA A 116 2.55 5.04 1.83
N ALA A 117 2.72 6.29 1.40
CA ALA A 117 3.98 7.02 1.47
C ALA A 117 3.75 8.54 1.53
N PRO A 118 4.65 9.32 2.16
CA PRO A 118 5.70 8.89 3.09
C PRO A 118 5.13 8.19 4.34
N ALA A 119 5.92 7.44 5.08
CA ALA A 119 5.43 6.71 6.25
C ALA A 119 5.06 7.64 7.41
N THR A 120 5.81 8.74 7.56
CA THR A 120 5.64 9.72 8.64
C THR A 120 4.41 10.60 8.43
N ASN A 121 4.13 10.99 7.19
CA ASN A 121 2.99 11.82 6.81
C ASN A 121 2.43 11.39 5.46
N PRO A 122 1.59 10.34 5.40
CA PRO A 122 1.16 9.75 4.13
C PRO A 122 0.41 10.73 3.23
N ARG A 123 0.86 10.85 1.98
CA ARG A 123 0.25 11.71 0.96
C ARG A 123 -0.37 10.93 -0.18
N LEU A 124 0.07 9.69 -0.40
CA LEU A 124 -0.39 8.81 -1.47
C LEU A 124 -0.68 7.40 -0.94
N VAL A 125 -1.65 6.75 -1.57
CA VAL A 125 -1.86 5.29 -1.52
C VAL A 125 -1.74 4.78 -2.93
N VAL A 126 -0.87 3.81 -3.16
CA VAL A 126 -0.63 3.20 -4.47
C VAL A 126 -0.88 1.71 -4.38
N LEU A 127 -1.71 1.19 -5.28
CA LEU A 127 -1.94 -0.23 -5.47
C LEU A 127 -1.49 -0.60 -6.88
N CYS A 128 -0.55 -1.55 -6.97
CA CYS A 128 -0.18 -2.20 -8.22
C CYS A 128 -0.73 -3.62 -8.23
N VAL A 129 -1.40 -3.99 -9.31
CA VAL A 129 -1.93 -5.34 -9.57
C VAL A 129 -1.43 -5.78 -10.92
N ILE A 130 -0.77 -6.94 -10.97
CA ILE A 130 -0.24 -7.54 -12.20
C ILE A 130 -0.88 -8.91 -12.32
N ASP A 131 -1.70 -9.06 -13.35
CA ASP A 131 -2.32 -10.33 -13.70
C ASP A 131 -1.34 -11.20 -14.50
N ASP A 132 -1.28 -12.48 -14.14
CA ASP A 132 -0.47 -13.53 -14.78
C ASP A 132 0.97 -13.09 -15.14
N PRO A 133 1.78 -12.66 -14.16
CA PRO A 133 3.10 -12.10 -14.42
C PRO A 133 4.09 -13.15 -14.94
N ASP A 134 5.08 -12.70 -15.73
CA ASP A 134 6.19 -13.55 -16.18
C ASP A 134 6.97 -14.10 -14.98
N LYS A 135 6.82 -15.41 -14.73
CA LYS A 135 7.42 -16.14 -13.61
C LYS A 135 8.94 -16.05 -13.55
N ARG A 136 9.61 -15.76 -14.67
CA ARG A 136 11.07 -15.56 -14.71
C ARG A 136 11.50 -14.31 -13.94
N LYS A 137 10.58 -13.37 -13.69
CA LYS A 137 10.84 -12.11 -12.96
C LYS A 137 10.58 -12.23 -11.46
N GLY A 138 9.94 -13.31 -10.99
CA GLY A 138 9.65 -13.56 -9.58
C GLY A 138 8.38 -14.39 -9.37
N HIS A 139 8.05 -14.69 -8.11
CA HIS A 139 6.84 -15.41 -7.70
C HIS A 139 5.98 -14.67 -6.66
N PHE A 140 6.50 -13.58 -6.06
CA PHE A 140 5.83 -12.89 -4.96
C PHE A 140 5.39 -11.49 -5.37
N GLY A 141 4.20 -11.06 -4.91
CA GLY A 141 3.66 -9.72 -5.15
C GLY A 141 4.66 -8.59 -4.88
N GLY A 142 5.38 -8.66 -3.75
CA GLY A 142 6.41 -7.67 -3.41
C GLY A 142 7.64 -7.66 -4.32
N SER A 143 7.94 -8.76 -5.00
CA SER A 143 9.11 -8.86 -5.89
C SER A 143 8.87 -8.31 -7.29
N ILE A 144 7.61 -8.30 -7.73
CA ILE A 144 7.20 -7.86 -9.08
C ILE A 144 6.50 -6.50 -9.02
N ALA A 145 5.47 -6.36 -8.17
CA ALA A 145 4.71 -5.13 -8.02
C ALA A 145 5.41 -4.10 -7.11
N GLY A 146 6.27 -4.55 -6.19
CA GLY A 146 7.01 -3.66 -5.27
C GLY A 146 7.86 -2.59 -5.97
N PRO A 147 8.75 -2.95 -6.93
CA PRO A 147 9.52 -1.97 -7.71
C PRO A 147 8.65 -0.95 -8.45
N VAL A 148 7.52 -1.40 -9.03
CA VAL A 148 6.59 -0.51 -9.73
C VAL A 148 6.00 0.52 -8.78
N VAL A 149 5.58 0.09 -7.59
CA VAL A 149 5.05 1.01 -6.57
C VAL A 149 6.11 1.99 -6.10
N ARG A 150 7.35 1.53 -5.87
CA ARG A 150 8.46 2.41 -5.50
C ARG A 150 8.67 3.52 -6.53
N ASP A 151 8.78 3.16 -7.80
CA ASP A 151 9.06 4.13 -8.87
C ASP A 151 7.91 5.15 -8.99
N VAL A 152 6.66 4.70 -8.92
CA VAL A 152 5.48 5.59 -8.90
C VAL A 152 5.46 6.52 -7.69
N VAL A 153 5.82 6.01 -6.50
CA VAL A 153 5.86 6.81 -5.28
C VAL A 153 6.94 7.87 -5.36
N ASP A 154 8.14 7.51 -5.79
CA ASP A 154 9.28 8.43 -5.91
C ASP A 154 8.94 9.56 -6.87
N ASP A 155 8.48 9.23 -8.08
CA ASP A 155 8.14 10.21 -9.11
C ASP A 155 6.98 11.12 -8.68
N ALA A 156 5.90 10.53 -8.13
CA ALA A 156 4.71 11.28 -7.76
C ALA A 156 4.94 12.20 -6.56
N LEU A 157 5.63 11.72 -5.51
CA LEU A 157 5.91 12.55 -4.33
C LEU A 157 6.93 13.65 -4.63
N GLN A 158 7.92 13.38 -5.49
CA GLN A 158 8.85 14.39 -5.97
C GLN A 158 8.11 15.46 -6.78
N TYR A 159 7.22 15.05 -7.69
CA TYR A 159 6.37 15.98 -8.45
C TYR A 159 5.49 16.84 -7.53
N LEU A 160 4.96 16.26 -6.46
CA LEU A 160 4.15 16.96 -5.45
C LEU A 160 4.97 17.83 -4.47
N GLY A 161 6.30 17.84 -4.57
CA GLY A 161 7.19 18.61 -3.70
C GLY A 161 7.19 18.13 -2.25
N VAL A 162 6.92 16.84 -2.00
CA VAL A 162 6.88 16.28 -0.64
C VAL A 162 8.31 16.01 -0.16
N PRO A 163 8.70 16.49 1.05
CA PRO A 163 10.04 16.25 1.60
C PRO A 163 10.34 14.76 1.83
N TYR A 164 11.61 14.37 1.69
CA TYR A 164 12.10 13.01 1.95
C TYR A 164 12.08 12.69 3.45
N ASP A 165 11.45 11.59 3.86
CA ASP A 165 11.42 11.14 5.26
C ASP A 165 12.47 10.05 5.56
N GLN A 166 13.10 9.47 4.53
CA GLN A 166 14.11 8.44 4.73
C GLN A 166 15.50 8.99 5.08
N ALA A 167 15.80 10.23 4.71
CA ALA A 167 17.05 10.90 5.06
C ALA A 167 17.09 11.36 6.52
N GLU A 168 15.92 11.74 7.08
CA GLU A 168 15.80 12.22 8.46
C GLU A 168 16.17 11.14 9.49
N ASP A 169 15.80 9.87 9.26
CA ASP A 169 16.14 8.76 10.15
C ASP A 169 17.62 8.34 10.10
N LYS A 170 18.26 8.39 8.92
CA LYS A 170 19.69 8.04 8.80
C LYS A 170 20.60 9.05 9.50
N ALA A 171 20.15 10.30 9.65
CA ALA A 171 20.83 11.32 10.45
C ALA A 171 20.63 11.13 11.96
N GLY A 172 19.58 10.40 12.38
CA GLY A 172 19.21 10.18 13.78
C GLY A 172 19.79 8.92 14.44
N THR A 173 20.55 8.08 13.73
CA THR A 173 21.16 6.86 14.32
C THR A 173 22.62 7.13 14.70
N PRO A 174 22.98 7.31 15.99
CA PRO A 174 24.38 7.34 16.37
C PRO A 174 25.01 5.98 16.07
N LYS A 175 26.09 5.98 15.28
CA LYS A 175 26.94 4.80 15.12
C LYS A 175 27.52 4.43 16.48
N VAL A 176 26.91 3.46 17.17
CA VAL A 176 27.52 2.85 18.36
C VAL A 176 28.78 2.12 17.88
N ALA A 177 29.93 2.75 18.12
CA ALA A 177 31.23 2.14 17.90
C ALA A 177 31.30 0.88 18.79
N ARG A 178 31.32 -0.29 18.17
CA ARG A 178 31.65 -1.53 18.88
C ARG A 178 33.10 -1.44 19.33
N SER A 179 33.31 -1.26 20.63
CA SER A 179 34.63 -1.41 21.26
C SER A 179 35.04 -2.88 21.17
N ARG A 180 36.31 -3.09 20.81
CA ARG A 180 37.01 -4.38 20.90
C ARG A 180 37.23 -4.78 22.34
#